data_AF-D6TRB9-F1
#
_entry.id   AF-D6TRB9-F1
#
_cell.length_a   1.000
_cell.length_b   1.000
_cell.length_c   1.000
_cell.angle_alpha   90.00
_cell.angle_beta   90.00
_cell.angle_gamma   90.00
#
_symmetry.space_group_name_H-M   'P 1'
#
loop_
_entity.id
_entity.type
_entity.pdbx_description
1 polymer ?
#
loop_
_entity_poly.entity_id
_entity_poly.type
_entity_poly.pdbx_seq_one_letter_code
_entity_poly.pdbx_strand_id
1 'polypeptide(L)'
;MKCTICREEMEPGAIFCGRCGQRLHSKQEPLSQRQPAPLAIVPGQAGRGLTMERPIVHAPLPGPQATSGIGFGLRPGHTGPYKAFVPHHNEMQAKRQYVTRELPEIDLARKELSPSALHLALAEPITGLPRGQHNTFFRSMLIFITIALLISSIGVGAYALIKTRSIGGYRLSRDFSSQIRTQVQGEVSFTDDPQTPGKSNRVTITLKQLNAPADNATYLAWLIDDEAEHITPLGQLMPRGTDFVLQRTLGATNLLSLGNRIQVTQESSKVTVPTGKIVFKADFPPLAFVHLRHLLVHLDETPGQVGLLVGLREQARQLNAQATLLKNRTLPSQAVHCVAQNILNIVEGTRGAHYVTLPSRCATMQIAQAGDGFGLVGTGAYIEMSLMHVSLAATQSDSSATIKQHAEQARTTLENIREWASRLDQLAINLAQNPFDQATLQQIRTLCDQVLNGNGNKQGGANAAYNYGQLMAQLNS
;
A
#
# COMPACT_ATOMS: atom_id res chain seq x y z
N MET A 1 -25.82 0.40 6.45
CA MET A 1 -25.96 -0.43 5.23
C MET A 1 -25.33 -1.79 5.49
N LYS A 2 -25.68 -2.86 4.77
CA LYS A 2 -25.03 -4.18 4.92
C LYS A 2 -24.21 -4.56 3.70
N CYS A 3 -23.05 -5.18 3.89
CA CYS A 3 -22.23 -5.68 2.80
C CYS A 3 -22.99 -6.79 2.02
N THR A 4 -22.96 -6.74 0.69
CA THR A 4 -23.63 -7.74 -0.16
C THR A 4 -22.98 -9.12 -0.09
N ILE A 5 -21.69 -9.19 0.25
CA ILE A 5 -20.92 -10.43 0.33
C ILE A 5 -21.05 -11.06 1.73
N CYS A 6 -20.64 -10.36 2.78
CA CYS A 6 -20.58 -10.92 4.14
C CYS A 6 -21.73 -10.52 5.06
N ARG A 7 -22.66 -9.65 4.61
CA ARG A 7 -23.82 -9.17 5.37
C ARG A 7 -23.51 -8.37 6.65
N GLU A 8 -22.26 -8.01 6.89
CA GLU A 8 -21.82 -7.17 8.02
C GLU A 8 -22.43 -5.77 7.93
N GLU A 9 -22.77 -5.17 9.07
CA GLU A 9 -23.17 -3.77 9.14
C GLU A 9 -21.97 -2.85 8.87
N MET A 10 -22.22 -1.79 8.11
CA MET A 10 -21.17 -0.90 7.63
C MET A 10 -21.42 0.51 8.13
N GLU A 11 -20.32 1.18 8.48
CA GLU A 11 -20.32 2.59 8.82
C GLU A 11 -20.91 3.43 7.67
N PRO A 12 -21.74 4.45 7.97
CA PRO A 12 -22.23 5.37 6.97
C PRO A 12 -21.10 5.99 6.15
N GLY A 13 -21.18 5.91 4.81
CA GLY A 13 -20.16 6.46 3.91
C GLY A 13 -18.98 5.53 3.63
N ALA A 14 -18.92 4.33 4.22
CA ALA A 14 -17.91 3.34 3.87
C ALA A 14 -17.93 3.05 2.36
N ILE A 15 -16.75 2.98 1.74
CA ILE A 15 -16.59 2.59 0.32
C ILE A 15 -16.27 1.09 0.23
N PHE A 16 -15.73 0.50 1.30
CA PHE A 16 -15.36 -0.91 1.38
C PHE A 16 -15.91 -1.53 2.66
N CYS A 17 -16.23 -2.81 2.61
CA CYS A 17 -16.60 -3.55 3.81
C CYS A 17 -15.37 -3.80 4.68
N GLY A 18 -15.42 -3.41 5.96
CA GLY A 18 -14.33 -3.68 6.90
C GLY A 18 -14.07 -5.17 7.15
N ARG A 19 -15.05 -6.06 6.93
CA ARG A 19 -14.90 -7.50 7.21
C ARG A 19 -14.32 -8.30 6.05
N CYS A 20 -14.84 -8.08 4.84
CA CYS A 20 -14.41 -8.84 3.66
C CYS A 20 -13.63 -7.99 2.64
N GLY A 21 -13.43 -6.70 2.91
CA GLY A 21 -12.72 -5.79 2.02
C GLY A 21 -13.37 -5.58 0.65
N GLN A 22 -14.62 -6.01 0.44
CA GLN A 22 -15.32 -5.81 -0.84
C GLN A 22 -15.65 -4.34 -1.05
N ARG A 23 -15.35 -3.80 -2.24
CA ARG A 23 -15.80 -2.49 -2.66
C ARG A 23 -17.32 -2.47 -2.80
N LEU A 24 -17.94 -1.48 -2.18
CA LEU A 24 -19.37 -1.23 -2.32
C LEU A 24 -19.57 -0.48 -3.62
N HIS A 25 -20.42 -1.04 -4.50
CA HIS A 25 -20.98 -0.25 -5.59
C HIS A 25 -21.84 0.84 -4.95
N SER A 26 -21.22 2.00 -4.72
CA SER A 26 -21.96 3.25 -4.65
C SER A 26 -22.86 3.25 -5.88
N LYS A 27 -24.18 3.16 -5.67
CA LYS A 27 -25.12 3.62 -6.69
C LYS A 27 -24.67 5.05 -6.96
N GLN A 28 -23.96 5.27 -8.07
CA GLN A 28 -23.62 6.61 -8.51
C GLN A 28 -24.94 7.37 -8.55
N GLU A 29 -25.15 8.30 -7.62
CA GLU A 29 -26.22 9.26 -7.77
C GLU A 29 -25.96 9.96 -9.11
N PRO A 30 -26.91 9.92 -10.06
CA PRO A 30 -26.70 10.52 -11.36
C PRO A 30 -26.36 11.99 -11.16
N LEU A 31 -25.24 12.42 -11.77
CA LEU A 31 -24.71 13.80 -11.73
C LEU A 31 -25.70 14.88 -12.23
N SER A 32 -26.91 14.49 -12.64
CA SER A 32 -27.97 15.37 -13.16
C SER A 32 -28.71 16.19 -12.10
N GLN A 33 -28.40 16.10 -10.80
CA GLN A 33 -29.12 16.86 -9.75
C GLN A 33 -28.27 17.88 -8.97
N ARG A 34 -27.01 18.12 -9.32
CA ARG A 34 -26.29 19.29 -8.78
C ARG A 34 -26.71 20.55 -9.53
N GLN A 35 -27.74 21.23 -9.03
CA GLN A 35 -27.99 22.63 -9.39
C GLN A 35 -26.75 23.46 -9.01
N PRO A 36 -26.25 24.33 -9.91
CA PRO A 36 -25.16 25.24 -9.57
C PRO A 36 -25.62 26.21 -8.48
N ALA A 37 -24.78 26.39 -7.46
CA ALA A 37 -24.98 27.43 -6.46
C ALA A 37 -25.01 28.81 -7.16
N PRO A 38 -25.93 29.71 -6.80
CA PRO A 38 -25.96 31.04 -7.39
C PRO A 38 -24.70 31.82 -6.99
N LEU A 39 -24.05 32.39 -8.00
CA LEU A 39 -22.94 33.34 -7.87
C LEU A 39 -23.41 34.57 -7.08
N ALA A 40 -22.87 34.76 -5.89
CA ALA A 40 -23.03 36.00 -5.13
C ALA A 40 -22.16 37.11 -5.75
N ILE A 41 -22.82 38.14 -6.26
CA ILE A 41 -22.20 39.38 -6.75
C ILE A 41 -21.81 40.23 -5.54
N VAL A 42 -20.53 40.60 -5.42
CA VAL A 42 -20.04 41.59 -4.44
C VAL A 42 -19.94 42.94 -5.15
N PRO A 43 -20.70 43.97 -4.76
CA PRO A 43 -20.51 45.33 -5.27
C PRO A 43 -19.33 46.01 -4.57
N GLY A 44 -18.58 46.79 -5.34
CA GLY A 44 -17.32 47.40 -4.91
C GLY A 44 -17.48 48.60 -3.97
N GLN A 45 -16.35 48.97 -3.37
CA GLN A 45 -16.12 50.32 -2.86
C GLN A 45 -14.73 50.80 -3.24
N ALA A 46 -14.72 52.02 -3.78
CA ALA A 46 -13.58 52.81 -4.15
C ALA A 46 -13.12 53.70 -2.98
N GLY A 47 -11.81 53.95 -2.91
CA GLY A 47 -11.29 55.29 -2.67
C GLY A 47 -10.48 55.55 -1.40
N ARG A 48 -9.44 56.39 -1.59
CA ARG A 48 -8.46 57.01 -0.65
C ARG A 48 -7.26 56.11 -0.31
N GLY A 49 -6.01 56.40 -0.66
CA GLY A 49 -5.35 57.62 -1.09
C GLY A 49 -4.56 58.23 0.05
N LEU A 50 -3.29 57.83 0.23
CA LEU A 50 -2.26 58.59 0.94
C LEU A 50 -0.86 58.22 0.42
N THR A 51 -0.13 59.26 0.02
CA THR A 51 1.27 59.33 -0.37
C THR A 51 2.22 59.20 0.82
N MET A 52 3.36 58.51 0.66
CA MET A 52 4.62 58.91 1.31
C MET A 52 5.83 58.30 0.60
N GLU A 53 6.81 59.15 0.32
CA GLU A 53 8.09 58.87 -0.35
C GLU A 53 9.15 58.31 0.63
N ARG A 54 9.91 57.30 0.15
CA ARG A 54 11.37 57.00 0.34
C ARG A 54 11.92 56.79 1.77
N PRO A 55 13.15 56.21 1.97
CA PRO A 55 14.18 55.81 1.00
C PRO A 55 14.72 54.36 1.15
N ILE A 56 15.48 53.96 0.13
CA ILE A 56 16.31 52.76 0.04
C ILE A 56 17.55 52.93 0.95
N VAL A 57 17.81 51.94 1.80
CA VAL A 57 19.10 51.76 2.48
C VAL A 57 19.60 50.33 2.24
N HIS A 58 20.72 50.23 1.53
CA HIS A 58 21.51 49.00 1.40
C HIS A 58 22.23 48.70 2.72
N ALA A 59 22.10 47.48 3.22
CA ALA A 59 22.93 46.95 4.30
C ALA A 59 23.80 45.79 3.78
N PRO A 60 25.11 45.74 4.12
CA PRO A 60 26.05 44.75 3.62
C PRO A 60 26.02 43.43 4.41
N LEU A 61 26.40 42.35 3.71
CA LEU A 61 26.60 40.99 4.23
C LEU A 61 27.78 40.93 5.23
N PRO A 62 27.66 40.18 6.34
CA PRO A 62 28.82 39.84 7.16
C PRO A 62 29.57 38.62 6.59
N GLY A 63 30.88 38.79 6.39
CA GLY A 63 31.81 37.72 6.02
C GLY A 63 32.08 36.71 7.15
N PRO A 64 32.69 35.56 6.84
CA PRO A 64 32.88 34.48 7.78
C PRO A 64 34.03 34.77 8.77
N GLN A 65 33.73 34.63 10.06
CA GLN A 65 34.74 34.64 11.11
C GLN A 65 35.43 33.27 11.20
N ALA A 66 36.75 33.31 11.20
CA ALA A 66 37.63 32.20 11.51
C ALA A 66 37.64 31.92 13.01
N THR A 67 37.47 30.66 13.40
CA THR A 67 37.83 30.17 14.74
C THR A 67 38.81 29.00 14.61
N SER A 68 39.99 29.24 15.17
CA SER A 68 40.89 28.29 15.85
C SER A 68 40.20 27.01 16.32
N GLY A 69 40.75 25.81 16.18
CA GLY A 69 42.14 25.44 16.41
C GLY A 69 42.21 24.58 17.67
N ILE A 70 41.84 23.30 17.58
CA ILE A 70 42.09 22.29 18.62
C ILE A 70 42.65 21.06 17.92
N GLY A 71 43.93 20.78 18.18
CA GLY A 71 44.65 19.65 17.64
C GLY A 71 44.35 18.35 18.38
N PHE A 72 44.22 17.27 17.63
CA PHE A 72 44.45 15.91 18.11
C PHE A 72 45.35 15.20 17.10
N GLY A 73 46.50 14.75 17.61
CA GLY A 73 47.55 14.12 16.82
C GLY A 73 47.16 12.73 16.30
N LEU A 74 47.57 12.45 15.08
CA LEU A 74 47.56 11.10 14.51
C LEU A 74 49.00 10.67 14.18
N ARG A 75 49.38 9.52 14.76
CA ARG A 75 50.56 8.74 14.39
C ARG A 75 50.39 8.18 12.96
N PRO A 76 51.48 7.99 12.19
CA PRO A 76 51.44 7.40 10.87
C PRO A 76 51.52 5.87 10.95
N GLY A 77 50.71 5.18 10.14
CA GLY A 77 50.77 3.73 10.01
C GLY A 77 49.99 3.18 8.82
N HIS A 78 50.72 2.62 7.87
CA HIS A 78 50.33 1.66 6.83
C HIS A 78 49.51 2.13 5.62
N THR A 79 50.25 2.41 4.55
CA THR A 79 49.81 2.37 3.15
C THR A 79 49.72 0.92 2.66
N GLY A 80 48.52 0.48 2.31
CA GLY A 80 48.26 -0.70 1.50
C GLY A 80 47.32 -0.32 0.35
N PRO A 81 47.52 -0.83 -0.89
CA PRO A 81 46.80 -0.32 -2.05
C PRO A 81 45.40 -0.91 -2.15
N TYR A 82 44.37 -0.07 -1.95
CA TYR A 82 43.02 -0.39 -2.37
C TYR A 82 42.90 -0.22 -3.89
N LYS A 83 42.75 -1.34 -4.61
CA LYS A 83 42.31 -1.35 -6.00
C LYS A 83 40.84 -0.91 -6.04
N ALA A 84 40.58 0.19 -6.73
CA ALA A 84 39.24 0.66 -7.03
C ALA A 84 38.50 -0.37 -7.90
N PHE A 85 37.35 -0.82 -7.41
CA PHE A 85 36.43 -1.69 -8.15
C PHE A 85 35.62 -0.81 -9.11
N VAL A 86 35.97 -0.87 -10.39
CA VAL A 86 35.21 -0.26 -11.50
C VAL A 86 34.13 -1.27 -11.90
N PRO A 87 32.82 -0.94 -11.85
CA PRO A 87 31.81 -1.82 -12.42
C PRO A 87 31.86 -1.70 -13.95
N HIS A 88 32.29 -2.78 -14.60
CA HIS A 88 32.14 -2.98 -16.03
C HIS A 88 30.64 -3.03 -16.39
N HIS A 89 30.18 -2.05 -17.16
CA HIS A 89 28.95 -2.14 -17.94
C HIS A 89 29.17 -3.14 -19.08
N ASN A 90 28.66 -4.37 -18.94
CA ASN A 90 28.54 -5.30 -20.06
C ASN A 90 27.14 -5.21 -20.66
N GLU A 91 27.12 -4.52 -21.78
CA GLU A 91 26.36 -4.77 -23.00
C GLU A 91 25.69 -6.16 -23.08
N MET A 92 24.39 -6.22 -22.81
CA MET A 92 23.52 -7.32 -23.25
C MET A 92 22.59 -6.83 -24.36
N GLN A 93 23.13 -6.77 -25.58
CA GLN A 93 22.32 -6.78 -26.79
C GLN A 93 21.87 -8.22 -27.07
N ALA A 94 20.71 -8.59 -26.55
CA ALA A 94 20.04 -9.82 -26.95
C ALA A 94 19.44 -9.65 -28.36
N LYS A 95 20.09 -10.26 -29.35
CA LYS A 95 19.54 -10.50 -30.69
C LYS A 95 18.23 -11.29 -30.55
N ARG A 96 17.09 -10.63 -30.81
CA ARG A 96 15.82 -11.33 -31.10
C ARG A 96 15.84 -11.76 -32.55
N GLN A 97 16.19 -13.02 -32.80
CA GLN A 97 15.83 -13.69 -34.05
C GLN A 97 14.34 -14.02 -33.99
N TYR A 98 13.56 -13.40 -34.88
CA TYR A 98 12.17 -13.77 -35.12
C TYR A 98 12.15 -15.12 -35.84
N VAL A 99 11.67 -16.15 -35.14
CA VAL A 99 11.20 -17.39 -35.78
C VAL A 99 9.71 -17.20 -36.03
N THR A 100 9.36 -16.92 -37.27
CA THR A 100 7.99 -17.04 -37.78
C THR A 100 7.60 -18.52 -37.78
N ARG A 101 6.73 -18.91 -36.85
CA ARG A 101 6.07 -20.21 -36.88
C ARG A 101 4.64 -19.97 -37.37
N GLU A 102 4.38 -20.40 -38.59
CA GLU A 102 3.05 -20.45 -39.18
C GLU A 102 2.13 -21.33 -38.31
N LEU A 103 0.99 -20.76 -37.90
CA LEU A 103 -0.11 -21.50 -37.28
C LEU A 103 -1.11 -21.86 -38.38
N PRO A 104 -1.61 -23.10 -38.42
CA PRO A 104 -2.59 -23.50 -39.42
C PRO A 104 -3.96 -22.86 -39.16
N GLU A 105 -4.59 -22.40 -40.24
CA GLU A 105 -5.99 -21.97 -40.31
C GLU A 105 -6.92 -23.02 -39.68
N ILE A 106 -7.72 -22.58 -38.70
CA ILE A 106 -8.88 -23.34 -38.24
C ILE A 106 -10.12 -22.65 -38.80
N ASP A 107 -10.70 -23.30 -39.80
CA ASP A 107 -11.99 -23.02 -40.39
C ASP A 107 -13.10 -23.16 -39.33
N LEU A 108 -13.68 -22.04 -38.90
CA LEU A 108 -14.90 -22.03 -38.10
C LEU A 108 -16.07 -21.59 -38.97
N ALA A 109 -16.76 -22.59 -39.50
CA ALA A 109 -17.98 -22.45 -40.26
C ALA A 109 -19.11 -21.82 -39.43
N ARG A 110 -19.58 -20.69 -39.98
CA ARG A 110 -20.87 -20.04 -39.84
C ARG A 110 -22.02 -21.01 -39.51
N LYS A 111 -22.75 -20.74 -38.42
CA LYS A 111 -24.14 -21.19 -38.26
C LYS A 111 -25.02 -20.00 -37.88
N GLU A 112 -25.73 -19.50 -38.88
CA GLU A 112 -26.81 -18.54 -38.74
C GLU A 112 -28.00 -19.19 -38.02
N LEU A 113 -28.63 -18.44 -37.10
CA LEU A 113 -29.98 -18.72 -36.63
C LEU A 113 -30.66 -17.40 -36.21
N SER A 114 -31.68 -17.05 -36.99
CA SER A 114 -32.77 -16.11 -36.76
C SER A 114 -33.88 -16.54 -37.74
N PRO A 115 -35.18 -16.20 -37.59
CA PRO A 115 -35.86 -15.39 -36.58
C PRO A 115 -37.11 -16.08 -35.97
N SER A 116 -37.69 -15.49 -34.91
CA SER A 116 -39.07 -14.93 -34.92
C SER A 116 -39.69 -14.78 -33.52
N ALA A 117 -40.17 -13.56 -33.28
CA ALA A 117 -41.41 -13.15 -32.60
C ALA A 117 -41.80 -13.76 -31.24
N LEU A 118 -41.92 -12.91 -30.22
CA LEU A 118 -43.11 -12.94 -29.35
C LEU A 118 -43.47 -11.57 -28.75
N HIS A 119 -44.77 -11.31 -28.91
CA HIS A 119 -45.69 -10.25 -28.49
C HIS A 119 -45.44 -9.32 -27.29
N LEU A 120 -45.95 -8.09 -27.51
CA LEU A 120 -46.43 -7.07 -26.57
C LEU A 120 -47.18 -7.62 -25.34
N ALA A 121 -46.96 -6.98 -24.19
CA ALA A 121 -48.02 -6.67 -23.23
C ALA A 121 -47.71 -5.33 -22.53
N LEU A 122 -48.59 -4.35 -22.78
CA LEU A 122 -48.70 -3.08 -22.06
C LEU A 122 -49.33 -3.33 -20.69
N ALA A 123 -48.83 -2.66 -19.65
CA ALA A 123 -49.48 -2.58 -18.35
C ALA A 123 -49.56 -1.11 -17.89
N GLU A 124 -50.74 -0.77 -17.39
CA GLU A 124 -51.31 0.55 -17.10
C GLU A 124 -50.68 1.27 -15.89
N PRO A 125 -50.90 2.60 -15.75
CA PRO A 125 -50.41 3.38 -14.61
C PRO A 125 -51.35 3.25 -13.40
N ILE A 126 -50.82 2.87 -12.25
CA ILE A 126 -51.55 2.92 -10.97
C ILE A 126 -51.36 4.30 -10.33
N THR A 127 -52.45 5.04 -10.25
CA THR A 127 -52.62 6.26 -9.46
C THR A 127 -52.84 5.96 -7.98
N GLY A 128 -52.18 6.72 -7.11
CA GLY A 128 -52.74 7.21 -5.84
C GLY A 128 -52.49 6.40 -4.57
N LEU A 129 -51.59 6.90 -3.71
CA LEU A 129 -51.62 6.67 -2.25
C LEU A 129 -51.20 7.95 -1.49
N PRO A 130 -51.70 8.15 -0.26
CA PRO A 130 -51.81 9.47 0.37
C PRO A 130 -50.54 9.95 1.06
N ARG A 131 -50.38 11.28 1.11
CA ARG A 131 -49.37 12.00 1.91
C ARG A 131 -49.61 11.75 3.41
N GLY A 132 -48.71 10.99 4.02
CA GLY A 132 -48.59 10.85 5.47
C GLY A 132 -47.98 12.10 6.11
N GLN A 133 -48.73 12.67 7.04
CA GLN A 133 -48.45 13.84 7.84
C GLN A 133 -47.23 13.61 8.75
N HIS A 134 -46.23 14.49 8.68
CA HIS A 134 -45.00 14.44 9.48
C HIS A 134 -45.30 14.67 10.97
N ASN A 135 -45.08 13.64 11.80
CA ASN A 135 -45.09 13.75 13.26
C ASN A 135 -43.73 14.28 13.76
N THR A 136 -43.65 15.60 13.95
CA THR A 136 -42.50 16.32 14.54
C THR A 136 -42.27 16.00 16.03
N PHE A 137 -43.20 15.30 16.67
CA PHE A 137 -43.13 14.98 18.09
C PHE A 137 -42.11 13.87 18.44
N PHE A 138 -41.92 12.89 17.55
CA PHE A 138 -41.00 11.76 17.81
C PHE A 138 -39.51 12.11 17.71
N ARG A 139 -39.16 13.16 16.96
CA ARG A 139 -37.76 13.61 16.84
C ARG A 139 -37.27 14.34 18.09
N SER A 140 -38.14 15.03 18.81
CA SER A 140 -37.76 15.72 20.05
C SER A 140 -37.60 14.75 21.22
N MET A 141 -38.37 13.66 21.27
CA MET A 141 -38.29 12.69 22.38
C MET A 141 -36.98 11.87 22.35
N LEU A 142 -36.43 11.58 21.17
CA LEU A 142 -35.17 10.82 21.01
C LEU A 142 -33.92 11.62 21.42
N ILE A 143 -33.96 12.95 21.35
CA ILE A 143 -32.85 13.83 21.75
C ILE A 143 -32.78 13.95 23.28
N PHE A 144 -33.93 13.99 23.98
CA PHE A 144 -33.92 14.03 25.44
C PHE A 144 -33.46 12.71 26.08
N ILE A 145 -33.77 11.55 25.49
CA ILE A 145 -33.33 10.24 25.99
C ILE A 145 -31.81 10.06 25.83
N THR A 146 -31.23 10.55 24.73
CA THR A 146 -29.78 10.48 24.51
C THR A 146 -28.99 11.43 25.42
N ILE A 147 -29.52 12.62 25.72
CA ILE A 147 -28.90 13.54 26.69
C ILE A 147 -29.03 12.99 28.13
N ALA A 148 -30.15 12.38 28.50
CA ALA A 148 -30.31 11.74 29.81
C ALA A 148 -29.37 10.56 30.02
N LEU A 149 -29.12 9.74 28.98
CA LEU A 149 -28.17 8.63 29.04
C LEU A 149 -26.71 9.11 29.14
N LEU A 150 -26.34 10.21 28.48
CA LEU A 150 -25.00 10.82 28.57
C LEU A 150 -24.70 11.42 29.95
N ILE A 151 -25.71 11.89 30.68
CA ILE A 151 -25.53 12.42 32.05
C ILE A 151 -25.39 11.26 33.06
N SER A 152 -25.97 10.08 32.79
CA SER A 152 -25.86 8.91 33.67
C SER A 152 -24.51 8.17 33.59
N SER A 153 -23.72 8.34 32.54
CA SER A 153 -22.47 7.60 32.33
C SER A 153 -21.23 8.21 33.03
N ILE A 154 -21.35 9.40 33.62
CA ILE A 154 -20.26 10.08 34.35
C ILE A 154 -20.24 9.70 35.85
N GLY A 155 -21.27 8.99 36.35
CA GLY A 155 -21.44 8.73 37.80
C GLY A 155 -20.85 7.42 38.37
N VAL A 156 -20.40 6.46 37.56
CA VAL A 156 -20.07 5.10 38.06
C VAL A 156 -18.56 4.76 37.98
N GLY A 157 -17.76 5.59 37.31
CA GLY A 157 -16.32 5.33 37.11
C GLY A 157 -15.39 5.65 38.29
N ALA A 158 -15.89 6.29 39.36
CA ALA A 158 -15.04 6.79 40.46
C ALA A 158 -15.07 5.95 41.75
N TYR A 159 -15.89 4.89 41.84
CA TYR A 159 -16.06 4.12 43.09
C TYR A 159 -15.30 2.77 43.13
N ALA A 160 -14.63 2.36 42.05
CA ALA A 160 -13.97 1.05 41.97
C ALA A 160 -12.46 1.07 42.33
N LEU A 161 -11.88 2.22 42.68
CA LEU A 161 -10.41 2.38 42.83
C LEU A 161 -9.91 2.62 44.26
N ILE A 162 -10.75 2.42 45.29
CA ILE A 162 -10.31 2.57 46.70
C ILE A 162 -10.97 1.50 47.59
N LYS A 163 -10.62 0.21 47.43
CA LYS A 163 -10.74 -0.77 48.54
C LYS A 163 -9.99 -2.09 48.31
N THR A 164 -8.66 -2.07 48.35
CA THR A 164 -7.87 -3.29 48.61
C THR A 164 -6.71 -2.98 49.54
N ARG A 165 -7.03 -2.87 50.85
CA ARG A 165 -6.07 -3.04 51.93
C ARG A 165 -6.46 -4.27 52.76
N SER A 166 -5.50 -5.19 52.86
CA SER A 166 -5.22 -6.13 53.95
C SER A 166 -6.38 -6.97 54.51
N ILE A 167 -6.43 -8.24 54.11
CA ILE A 167 -6.85 -9.34 54.99
C ILE A 167 -5.78 -10.42 54.89
N GLY A 168 -5.18 -10.75 56.04
CA GLY A 168 -4.12 -11.73 56.17
C GLY A 168 -4.63 -13.16 56.22
N GLY A 169 -3.67 -14.08 56.01
CA GLY A 169 -3.59 -15.30 56.81
C GLY A 169 -4.35 -16.52 56.31
N TYR A 170 -3.96 -17.08 55.17
CA TYR A 170 -3.90 -18.54 54.98
C TYR A 170 -2.73 -18.88 54.04
N ARG A 171 -1.62 -19.39 54.59
CA ARG A 171 -0.55 -20.02 53.80
C ARG A 171 -1.02 -21.42 53.39
N LEU A 172 -1.63 -21.51 52.22
CA LEU A 172 -1.61 -22.76 51.45
C LEU A 172 -0.33 -22.75 50.63
N SER A 173 0.70 -23.46 51.10
CA SER A 173 1.80 -23.91 50.25
C SER A 173 1.23 -24.85 49.19
N ARG A 174 0.71 -24.29 48.10
CA ARG A 174 0.81 -24.94 46.81
C ARG A 174 2.19 -24.59 46.30
N ASP A 175 3.05 -25.60 46.26
CA ASP A 175 4.13 -25.69 45.29
C ASP A 175 3.51 -25.70 43.89
N PHE A 176 3.03 -24.55 43.44
CA PHE A 176 3.11 -24.23 42.02
C PHE A 176 4.59 -23.98 41.77
N SER A 177 5.33 -25.05 41.49
CA SER A 177 6.46 -24.92 40.59
C SER A 177 5.90 -24.27 39.34
N SER A 178 6.07 -22.95 39.26
CA SER A 178 6.05 -22.20 38.03
C SER A 178 7.17 -22.78 37.19
N GLN A 179 6.90 -23.88 36.49
CA GLN A 179 7.55 -24.14 35.22
C GLN A 179 7.17 -22.94 34.36
N ILE A 180 8.00 -21.91 34.43
CA ILE A 180 8.10 -20.91 33.39
C ILE A 180 8.45 -21.75 32.16
N ARG A 181 7.42 -22.16 31.41
CA ARG A 181 7.63 -22.64 30.06
C ARG A 181 8.26 -21.46 29.36
N THR A 182 9.56 -21.55 29.08
CA THR A 182 10.23 -20.65 28.16
C THR A 182 9.40 -20.71 26.88
N GLN A 183 8.57 -19.69 26.68
CA GLN A 183 7.73 -19.59 25.50
C GLN A 183 8.68 -19.38 24.34
N VAL A 184 8.65 -20.32 23.38
CA VAL A 184 9.43 -20.21 22.14
C VAL A 184 9.06 -18.87 21.52
N GLN A 185 10.05 -18.01 21.33
CA GLN A 185 9.86 -16.72 20.69
C GLN A 185 10.09 -16.90 19.20
N GLY A 186 9.10 -16.57 18.38
CA GLY A 186 9.22 -16.76 16.94
C GLY A 186 8.89 -15.50 16.15
N GLU A 187 9.67 -15.30 15.10
CA GLU A 187 9.48 -14.24 14.11
C GLU A 187 9.38 -14.86 12.72
N VAL A 188 8.33 -14.50 11.97
CA VAL A 188 8.13 -14.88 10.58
C VAL A 188 8.02 -13.61 9.74
N SER A 189 8.89 -13.44 8.76
CA SER A 189 8.84 -12.33 7.82
C SER A 189 8.69 -12.82 6.38
N PHE A 190 7.98 -12.03 5.57
CA PHE A 190 7.76 -12.25 4.14
C PHE A 190 8.39 -11.10 3.38
N THR A 191 9.32 -11.42 2.48
CA THR A 191 10.07 -10.42 1.71
C THR A 191 10.15 -10.85 0.26
N ASP A 192 10.62 -9.95 -0.58
CA ASP A 192 10.99 -10.30 -1.95
C ASP A 192 12.26 -11.14 -1.97
N ASP A 193 12.32 -12.09 -2.90
CA ASP A 193 13.59 -12.62 -3.37
C ASP A 193 14.36 -11.50 -4.10
N PRO A 194 15.67 -11.32 -3.85
CA PRO A 194 16.44 -10.23 -4.45
C PRO A 194 16.47 -10.25 -5.98
N GLN A 195 16.27 -11.43 -6.60
CA GLN A 195 16.24 -11.57 -8.06
C GLN A 195 14.86 -11.29 -8.66
N THR A 196 13.79 -11.37 -7.86
CA THR A 196 12.41 -11.18 -8.32
C THR A 196 11.63 -10.26 -7.36
N PRO A 197 11.91 -8.95 -7.36
CA PRO A 197 11.20 -8.01 -6.51
C PRO A 197 9.71 -7.91 -6.85
N GLY A 198 8.88 -7.65 -5.85
CA GLY A 198 7.44 -7.36 -5.96
C GLY A 198 6.56 -8.56 -5.77
N LYS A 199 7.05 -9.59 -5.09
CA LYS A 199 6.40 -10.89 -5.03
C LYS A 199 6.18 -11.40 -3.62
N SER A 200 6.86 -10.89 -2.59
CA SER A 200 6.77 -11.46 -1.23
C SER A 200 6.95 -13.00 -1.23
N ASN A 201 7.85 -13.48 -2.09
CA ASN A 201 8.06 -14.88 -2.42
C ASN A 201 9.14 -15.57 -1.56
N ARG A 202 9.70 -14.85 -0.58
CA ARG A 202 10.69 -15.35 0.35
C ARG A 202 10.18 -15.24 1.78
N VAL A 203 10.24 -16.34 2.52
CA VAL A 203 9.94 -16.41 3.96
C VAL A 203 11.21 -16.61 4.75
N THR A 204 11.30 -15.91 5.88
CA THR A 204 12.32 -16.14 6.91
C THR A 204 11.62 -16.44 8.23
N ILE A 205 11.95 -17.56 8.85
CA ILE A 205 11.45 -17.97 10.18
C ILE A 205 12.64 -18.03 11.11
N THR A 206 12.56 -17.35 12.26
CA THR A 206 13.55 -17.43 13.34
C THR A 206 12.85 -17.82 14.63
N LEU A 207 13.22 -18.96 15.21
CA LEU A 207 12.72 -19.43 16.50
C LEU A 207 13.85 -19.40 17.54
N LYS A 208 13.60 -18.76 18.67
CA LYS A 208 14.53 -18.65 19.79
C LYS A 208 14.03 -19.46 20.97
N GLN A 209 14.96 -19.87 21.83
CA GLN A 209 14.66 -20.63 23.05
C GLN A 209 13.94 -21.96 22.75
N LEU A 210 14.16 -22.51 21.56
CA LEU A 210 13.67 -23.81 21.17
C LEU A 210 14.72 -24.86 21.53
N ASN A 211 14.33 -25.90 22.28
CA ASN A 211 15.24 -26.99 22.62
C ASN A 211 15.72 -27.70 21.35
N ALA A 212 16.90 -28.31 21.41
CA ALA A 212 17.33 -29.24 20.36
C ALA A 212 16.24 -30.29 20.12
N PRO A 213 15.96 -30.65 18.85
CA PRO A 213 15.01 -31.70 18.57
C PRO A 213 15.51 -33.02 19.19
N ALA A 214 14.59 -33.91 19.53
CA ALA A 214 14.93 -35.26 19.99
C ALA A 214 15.80 -35.99 18.94
N ASP A 215 16.55 -36.99 19.37
CA ASP A 215 17.43 -37.76 18.47
C ASP A 215 16.67 -38.22 17.22
N ASN A 216 17.27 -37.99 16.05
CA ASN A 216 16.70 -38.28 14.73
C ASN A 216 15.42 -37.50 14.36
N ALA A 217 15.03 -36.48 15.12
CA ALA A 217 13.95 -35.58 14.78
C ALA A 217 14.45 -34.26 14.15
N THR A 218 13.61 -33.64 13.33
CA THR A 218 13.89 -32.35 12.70
C THR A 218 12.71 -31.41 12.85
N TYR A 219 12.97 -30.11 12.86
CA TYR A 219 11.90 -29.10 12.81
C TYR A 219 11.58 -28.77 11.36
N LEU A 220 10.35 -29.06 10.93
CA LEU A 220 9.84 -28.73 9.59
C LEU A 220 8.80 -27.62 9.69
N ALA A 221 8.90 -26.63 8.79
CA ALA A 221 7.95 -25.53 8.68
C ALA A 221 6.96 -25.75 7.53
N TRP A 222 5.75 -25.27 7.77
CA TRP A 222 4.60 -25.39 6.90
C TRP A 222 3.88 -24.05 6.81
N LEU A 223 3.46 -23.68 5.61
CA LEU A 223 2.46 -22.64 5.38
C LEU A 223 1.13 -23.35 5.09
N ILE A 224 0.14 -23.07 5.90
CA ILE A 224 -1.16 -23.72 5.87
C ILE A 224 -2.20 -22.69 5.44
N ASP A 225 -3.06 -23.09 4.51
CA ASP A 225 -4.33 -22.43 4.23
C ASP A 225 -5.44 -23.26 4.88
N ASP A 226 -5.95 -22.79 6.02
CA ASP A 226 -7.03 -23.48 6.72
C ASP A 226 -8.34 -23.50 5.91
N GLU A 227 -8.57 -22.53 5.02
CA GLU A 227 -9.81 -22.44 4.25
C GLU A 227 -9.80 -23.37 3.04
N ALA A 228 -8.67 -23.45 2.35
CA ALA A 228 -8.48 -24.32 1.19
C ALA A 228 -8.00 -25.74 1.55
N GLU A 229 -7.81 -26.02 2.85
CA GLU A 229 -7.18 -27.25 3.37
C GLU A 229 -5.85 -27.58 2.67
N HIS A 230 -5.10 -26.53 2.30
CA HIS A 230 -3.87 -26.66 1.53
C HIS A 230 -2.64 -26.48 2.42
N ILE A 231 -1.63 -27.32 2.20
CA ILE A 231 -0.38 -27.30 2.97
C ILE A 231 0.79 -27.16 2.03
N THR A 232 1.54 -26.07 2.18
CA THR A 232 2.77 -25.79 1.46
C THR A 232 3.97 -26.07 2.38
N PRO A 233 4.82 -27.09 2.08
CA PRO A 233 6.04 -27.33 2.83
C PRO A 233 7.06 -26.20 2.59
N LEU A 234 7.54 -25.58 3.66
CA LEU A 234 8.55 -24.50 3.59
C LEU A 234 9.98 -25.05 3.76
N GLY A 235 10.13 -26.15 4.50
CA GLY A 235 11.40 -26.87 4.66
C GLY A 235 11.86 -26.96 6.12
N GLN A 236 13.09 -27.44 6.29
CA GLN A 236 13.69 -27.69 7.59
C GLN A 236 14.31 -26.42 8.19
N LEU A 237 14.08 -26.18 9.48
CA LEU A 237 14.82 -25.17 10.22
C LEU A 237 16.21 -25.69 10.58
N MET A 238 17.22 -24.87 10.36
CA MET A 238 18.62 -25.19 10.66
C MET A 238 19.07 -24.49 11.95
N PRO A 239 19.85 -25.16 12.82
CA PRO A 239 20.40 -24.52 14.01
C PRO A 239 21.38 -23.41 13.62
N ARG A 240 21.30 -22.28 14.31
CA ARG A 240 22.20 -21.12 14.19
C ARG A 240 22.46 -20.55 15.58
N GLY A 241 23.52 -21.03 16.24
CA GLY A 241 23.78 -20.70 17.64
C GLY A 241 22.68 -21.28 18.53
N THR A 242 21.99 -20.42 19.28
CA THR A 242 20.84 -20.79 20.13
C THR A 242 19.49 -20.78 19.41
N ASP A 243 19.48 -20.36 18.15
CA ASP A 243 18.27 -20.12 17.38
C ASP A 243 18.10 -21.19 16.29
N PHE A 244 16.88 -21.37 15.81
CA PHE A 244 16.55 -22.18 14.65
C PHE A 244 16.02 -21.29 13.54
N VAL A 245 16.63 -21.37 12.35
CA VAL A 245 16.35 -20.46 11.25
C VAL A 245 15.99 -21.22 9.98
N LEU A 246 14.94 -20.80 9.31
CA LEU A 246 14.63 -21.15 7.92
C LEU A 246 14.64 -19.89 7.07
N GLN A 247 15.22 -19.96 5.88
CA GLN A 247 15.04 -18.97 4.83
C GLN A 247 14.73 -19.72 3.53
N ARG A 248 13.59 -19.41 2.91
CA ARG A 248 13.11 -20.13 1.72
C ARG A 248 12.48 -19.17 0.73
N THR A 249 12.87 -19.30 -0.54
CA THR A 249 12.18 -18.69 -1.68
C THR A 249 11.36 -19.77 -2.41
N LEU A 250 10.09 -19.51 -2.73
CA LEU A 250 9.22 -20.43 -3.48
C LEU A 250 8.88 -19.89 -4.87
N GLY A 251 9.85 -19.98 -5.79
CA GLY A 251 9.66 -19.58 -7.18
C GLY A 251 9.17 -18.13 -7.31
N ALA A 252 8.25 -17.87 -8.23
CA ALA A 252 7.67 -16.54 -8.45
C ALA A 252 6.36 -16.30 -7.67
N THR A 253 5.92 -17.26 -6.87
CA THR A 253 4.61 -17.23 -6.20
C THR A 253 4.65 -16.35 -4.96
N ASN A 254 3.62 -15.53 -4.77
CA ASN A 254 3.48 -14.72 -3.56
C ASN A 254 3.06 -15.60 -2.38
N LEU A 255 3.88 -15.67 -1.33
CA LEU A 255 3.60 -16.56 -0.20
C LEU A 255 2.35 -16.15 0.59
N LEU A 256 1.98 -14.87 0.57
CA LEU A 256 0.78 -14.38 1.25
C LEU A 256 -0.52 -14.81 0.55
N SER A 257 -0.42 -15.34 -0.68
CA SER A 257 -1.55 -15.92 -1.41
C SER A 257 -1.74 -17.42 -1.14
N LEU A 258 -0.80 -18.07 -0.44
CA LEU A 258 -0.76 -19.54 -0.31
C LEU A 258 -1.27 -20.06 1.04
N GLY A 259 -1.47 -19.19 2.03
CA GLY A 259 -1.95 -19.60 3.35
C GLY A 259 -2.20 -18.46 4.31
N ASN A 260 -2.67 -18.82 5.49
CA ASN A 260 -3.06 -17.94 6.59
C ASN A 260 -2.47 -18.38 7.96
N ARG A 261 -1.64 -19.44 7.99
CA ARG A 261 -0.93 -19.90 9.19
C ARG A 261 0.46 -20.41 8.88
N ILE A 262 1.41 -20.08 9.76
CA ILE A 262 2.70 -20.77 9.86
C ILE A 262 2.64 -21.77 10.99
N GLN A 263 3.12 -22.99 10.73
CA GLN A 263 3.28 -24.03 11.73
C GLN A 263 4.67 -24.65 11.62
N VAL A 264 5.31 -24.90 12.75
CA VAL A 264 6.54 -25.71 12.82
C VAL A 264 6.29 -26.93 13.67
N THR A 265 6.59 -28.10 13.13
CA THR A 265 6.43 -29.38 13.81
C THR A 265 7.77 -30.09 13.99
N GLN A 266 7.87 -30.91 15.03
CA GLN A 266 8.98 -31.83 15.25
C GLN A 266 8.65 -33.18 14.62
N GLU A 267 9.32 -33.51 13.52
CA GLU A 267 9.05 -34.71 12.72
C GLU A 267 10.20 -35.72 12.86
N SER A 268 9.87 -37.00 13.08
CA SER A 268 10.84 -38.10 13.21
C SER A 268 11.12 -38.83 11.90
N SER A 269 10.47 -38.44 10.80
CA SER A 269 10.64 -39.03 9.49
C SER A 269 10.38 -37.99 8.40
N LYS A 270 10.70 -38.33 7.14
CA LYS A 270 10.39 -37.49 6.00
C LYS A 270 8.89 -37.55 5.72
N VAL A 271 8.20 -36.44 5.95
CA VAL A 271 6.75 -36.32 5.75
C VAL A 271 6.43 -35.25 4.72
N THR A 272 5.29 -35.39 4.05
CA THR A 272 4.77 -34.40 3.08
C THR A 272 3.67 -33.51 3.69
N VAL A 273 3.19 -33.86 4.89
CA VAL A 273 2.20 -33.13 5.68
C VAL A 273 2.63 -33.17 7.15
N PRO A 274 2.27 -32.18 7.99
CA PRO A 274 2.64 -32.17 9.40
C PRO A 274 1.96 -33.32 10.15
N THR A 275 2.75 -34.18 10.79
CA THR A 275 2.25 -35.29 11.64
C THR A 275 2.79 -35.24 13.07
N GLY A 276 3.87 -34.50 13.26
CA GLY A 276 4.59 -34.40 14.51
C GLY A 276 4.01 -33.36 15.47
N LYS A 277 4.68 -33.23 16.62
CA LYS A 277 4.30 -32.27 17.66
C LYS A 277 4.50 -30.84 17.15
N ILE A 278 3.48 -30.00 17.29
CA ILE A 278 3.59 -28.55 17.03
C ILE A 278 4.49 -27.92 18.10
N VAL A 279 5.55 -27.26 17.66
CA VAL A 279 6.49 -26.53 18.54
C VAL A 279 6.39 -25.01 18.38
N PHE A 280 5.85 -24.55 17.26
CA PHE A 280 5.54 -23.15 17.00
C PHE A 280 4.34 -23.04 16.08
N LYS A 281 3.50 -22.03 16.32
CA LYS A 281 2.34 -21.69 15.49
C LYS A 281 2.16 -20.18 15.50
N ALA A 282 1.92 -19.61 14.33
CA ALA A 282 1.56 -18.20 14.17
C ALA A 282 0.46 -18.05 13.13
N ASP A 283 -0.63 -17.42 13.51
CA ASP A 283 -1.78 -17.16 12.65
C ASP A 283 -1.75 -15.71 12.15
N PHE A 284 -2.10 -15.50 10.88
CA PHE A 284 -2.43 -14.16 10.42
C PHE A 284 -3.75 -13.71 11.06
N PRO A 285 -3.88 -12.45 11.54
CA PRO A 285 -5.15 -11.94 12.03
C PRO A 285 -6.19 -11.91 10.90
N PRO A 286 -7.24 -12.75 10.93
CA PRO A 286 -8.08 -12.98 9.75
C PRO A 286 -8.71 -11.72 9.15
N LEU A 287 -9.19 -10.79 9.98
CA LEU A 287 -9.83 -9.56 9.50
C LEU A 287 -8.79 -8.60 8.91
N ALA A 288 -7.69 -8.36 9.61
CA ALA A 288 -6.63 -7.47 9.11
C ALA A 288 -5.98 -8.05 7.84
N PHE A 289 -5.82 -9.37 7.76
CA PHE A 289 -5.11 -10.05 6.68
C PHE A 289 -5.81 -9.94 5.33
N VAL A 290 -7.14 -9.82 5.30
CA VAL A 290 -7.89 -9.50 4.07
C VAL A 290 -7.35 -8.22 3.43
N HIS A 291 -7.12 -7.17 4.22
CA HIS A 291 -6.59 -5.90 3.71
C HIS A 291 -5.11 -5.98 3.34
N LEU A 292 -4.32 -6.80 4.03
CA LEU A 292 -2.92 -7.06 3.64
C LEU A 292 -2.83 -7.79 2.29
N ARG A 293 -3.74 -8.73 2.00
CA ARG A 293 -3.84 -9.37 0.68
C ARG A 293 -4.21 -8.36 -0.42
N HIS A 294 -5.14 -7.45 -0.16
CA HIS A 294 -5.43 -6.35 -1.10
C HIS A 294 -4.23 -5.43 -1.36
N LEU A 295 -3.39 -5.20 -0.35
CA LEU A 295 -2.18 -4.39 -0.50
C LEU A 295 -1.06 -5.09 -1.27
N LEU A 296 -0.84 -6.39 -1.04
CA LEU A 296 0.38 -7.08 -1.45
C LEU A 296 0.20 -8.20 -2.47
N VAL A 297 -1.02 -8.72 -2.61
CA VAL A 297 -1.30 -9.94 -3.40
C VAL A 297 -2.13 -9.59 -4.62
N HIS A 298 -3.39 -9.21 -4.38
CA HIS A 298 -4.42 -9.17 -5.42
C HIS A 298 -5.49 -8.15 -5.06
N LEU A 299 -5.97 -7.40 -6.06
CA LEU A 299 -7.18 -6.63 -5.96
C LEU A 299 -7.87 -6.54 -7.32
N ASP A 300 -9.17 -6.88 -7.38
CA ASP A 300 -9.89 -7.04 -8.65
C ASP A 300 -9.91 -5.77 -9.51
N GLU A 301 -9.94 -4.59 -8.89
CA GLU A 301 -10.03 -3.33 -9.61
C GLU A 301 -8.72 -2.90 -10.27
N THR A 302 -7.57 -3.45 -9.90
CA THR A 302 -6.27 -3.02 -10.46
C THR A 302 -5.98 -3.70 -11.80
N PRO A 303 -5.24 -3.04 -12.71
CA PRO A 303 -4.77 -3.68 -13.93
C PRO A 303 -3.91 -4.90 -13.63
N GLY A 304 -4.23 -6.03 -14.28
CA GLY A 304 -3.56 -7.31 -14.01
C GLY A 304 -3.84 -7.88 -12.62
N GLN A 305 -4.81 -7.31 -11.89
CA GLN A 305 -5.28 -7.74 -10.58
C GLN A 305 -4.16 -7.85 -9.53
N VAL A 306 -3.17 -6.97 -9.60
CA VAL A 306 -2.05 -6.95 -8.65
C VAL A 306 -2.43 -6.25 -7.34
N GLY A 307 -1.75 -6.59 -6.25
CA GLY A 307 -1.87 -5.84 -5.00
C GLY A 307 -1.57 -4.35 -5.16
N LEU A 308 -2.26 -3.50 -4.40
CA LEU A 308 -2.18 -2.04 -4.52
C LEU A 308 -0.76 -1.48 -4.39
N LEU A 309 0.02 -1.95 -3.41
CA LEU A 309 1.39 -1.49 -3.21
C LEU A 309 2.36 -2.07 -4.25
N VAL A 310 2.04 -3.23 -4.83
CA VAL A 310 2.79 -3.82 -5.95
C VAL A 310 2.63 -2.95 -7.19
N GLY A 311 1.38 -2.63 -7.56
CA GLY A 311 1.07 -1.77 -8.69
C GLY A 311 1.59 -0.34 -8.50
N LEU A 312 1.39 0.26 -7.32
CA LEU A 312 1.95 1.58 -6.97
C LEU A 312 3.46 1.65 -7.23
N ARG A 313 4.20 0.65 -6.74
CA ARG A 313 5.67 0.61 -6.88
C ARG A 313 6.09 0.45 -8.34
N GLU A 314 5.38 -0.35 -9.12
CA GLU A 314 5.65 -0.50 -10.55
C GLU A 314 5.36 0.79 -11.33
N GLN A 315 4.23 1.45 -11.07
CA GLN A 315 3.91 2.74 -11.68
C GLN A 315 4.92 3.83 -11.29
N ALA A 316 5.38 3.87 -10.04
CA ALA A 316 6.46 4.76 -9.59
C ALA A 316 7.79 4.48 -10.33
N ARG A 317 8.11 3.21 -10.63
CA ARG A 317 9.29 2.86 -11.44
C ARG A 317 9.15 3.37 -12.87
N GLN A 318 7.98 3.21 -13.48
CA GLN A 318 7.72 3.72 -14.83
C GLN A 318 7.82 5.24 -14.87
N LEU A 319 7.29 5.93 -13.86
CA LEU A 319 7.39 7.38 -13.70
C LEU A 319 8.85 7.85 -13.61
N ASN A 320 9.68 7.16 -12.82
CA ASN A 320 11.12 7.47 -12.73
C ASN A 320 11.89 7.14 -14.02
N ALA A 321 11.45 6.12 -14.77
CA ALA A 321 11.99 5.82 -16.10
C ALA A 321 11.71 6.97 -17.09
N GLN A 322 10.51 7.56 -17.07
CA GLN A 322 10.20 8.76 -17.87
C GLN A 322 11.11 9.94 -17.50
N ALA A 323 11.32 10.20 -16.21
CA ALA A 323 12.24 11.24 -15.75
C ALA A 323 13.69 11.00 -16.21
N THR A 324 14.11 9.74 -16.36
CA THR A 324 15.43 9.39 -16.88
C THR A 324 15.57 9.75 -18.36
N LEU A 325 14.52 9.59 -19.18
CA LEU A 325 14.54 10.06 -20.57
C LEU A 325 14.79 11.57 -20.63
N LEU A 326 14.12 12.33 -19.75
CA LEU A 326 14.29 13.78 -19.67
C LEU A 326 15.72 14.20 -19.37
N LYS A 327 16.60 13.36 -18.79
CA LYS A 327 18.02 13.69 -18.52
C LYS A 327 18.80 14.04 -19.78
N ASN A 328 18.39 13.51 -20.93
CA ASN A 328 19.00 13.86 -22.19
C ASN A 328 18.63 15.29 -22.61
N ARG A 329 19.59 16.22 -22.50
CA ARG A 329 19.40 17.64 -22.83
C ARG A 329 19.25 17.92 -24.33
N THR A 330 19.48 16.93 -25.19
CA THR A 330 19.34 17.07 -26.66
C THR A 330 18.00 16.56 -27.19
N LEU A 331 17.07 16.18 -26.32
CA LEU A 331 15.74 15.75 -26.76
C LEU A 331 15.03 16.87 -27.54
N PRO A 332 14.45 16.57 -28.72
CA PRO A 332 13.62 17.54 -29.42
C PRO A 332 12.37 17.85 -28.60
N SER A 333 11.82 19.05 -28.79
CA SER A 333 10.61 19.51 -28.10
C SER A 333 9.46 18.49 -28.17
N GLN A 334 9.26 17.85 -29.32
CA GLN A 334 8.21 16.83 -29.49
C GLN A 334 8.43 15.59 -28.62
N ALA A 335 9.69 15.19 -28.39
CA ALA A 335 10.02 14.08 -27.49
C ALA A 335 9.74 14.45 -26.03
N VAL A 336 10.11 15.68 -25.61
CA VAL A 336 9.80 16.19 -24.28
C VAL A 336 8.28 16.20 -24.04
N HIS A 337 7.50 16.62 -25.03
CA HIS A 337 6.04 16.58 -24.96
C HIS A 337 5.50 15.15 -24.80
N CYS A 338 6.02 14.17 -25.55
CA CYS A 338 5.62 12.77 -25.39
C CYS A 338 5.94 12.22 -23.99
N VAL A 339 7.11 12.56 -23.43
CA VAL A 339 7.49 12.12 -22.08
C VAL A 339 6.64 12.81 -21.00
N ALA A 340 6.38 14.11 -21.15
CA ALA A 340 5.49 14.85 -20.25
C ALA A 340 4.07 14.25 -20.25
N GLN A 341 3.54 13.88 -21.41
CA GLN A 341 2.24 13.22 -21.51
C GLN A 341 2.24 11.83 -20.86
N ASN A 342 3.32 11.04 -20.98
CA ASN A 342 3.45 9.78 -20.24
C ASN A 342 3.44 9.99 -18.72
N ILE A 343 4.08 11.06 -18.22
CA ILE A 343 4.05 11.40 -16.80
C ILE A 343 2.62 11.67 -16.35
N LEU A 344 1.86 12.49 -17.09
CA LEU A 344 0.43 12.74 -16.82
C LEU A 344 -0.38 11.44 -16.83
N ASN A 345 -0.19 10.62 -17.86
CA ASN A 345 -0.92 9.36 -18.01
C ASN A 345 -0.69 8.38 -16.85
N ILE A 346 0.53 8.33 -16.29
CA ILE A 346 0.85 7.51 -15.12
C ILE A 346 0.26 8.12 -13.84
N VAL A 347 0.39 9.44 -13.67
CA VAL A 347 -0.06 10.16 -12.47
C VAL A 347 -1.58 10.07 -12.34
N GLU A 348 -2.34 10.42 -13.38
CA GLU A 348 -3.80 10.50 -13.30
C GLU A 348 -4.51 9.18 -13.68
N GLY A 349 -3.87 8.34 -14.50
CA GLY A 349 -4.53 7.19 -15.11
C GLY A 349 -5.56 7.58 -16.17
N THR A 350 -6.27 6.58 -16.72
CA THR A 350 -7.26 6.75 -17.81
C THR A 350 -8.48 7.59 -17.45
N ARG A 351 -8.72 7.81 -16.16
CA ARG A 351 -9.81 8.66 -15.63
C ARG A 351 -9.36 10.10 -15.38
N GLY A 352 -8.10 10.40 -15.66
CA GLY A 352 -7.50 11.73 -15.54
C GLY A 352 -8.09 12.74 -16.51
N ALA A 353 -8.09 14.01 -16.11
CA ALA A 353 -8.57 15.09 -16.96
C ALA A 353 -7.62 15.37 -18.14
N HIS A 354 -6.33 15.06 -17.97
CA HIS A 354 -5.26 15.29 -18.94
C HIS A 354 -4.72 13.98 -19.52
N TYR A 355 -5.39 12.85 -19.28
CA TYR A 355 -5.03 11.59 -19.93
C TYR A 355 -5.22 11.68 -21.44
N VAL A 356 -4.16 11.37 -22.18
CA VAL A 356 -4.19 11.32 -23.65
C VAL A 356 -3.31 10.16 -24.12
N THR A 357 -3.86 9.30 -24.98
CA THR A 357 -3.07 8.26 -25.67
C THR A 357 -1.98 8.90 -26.51
N LEU A 358 -0.74 8.42 -26.37
CA LEU A 358 0.37 8.97 -27.15
C LEU A 358 0.13 8.79 -28.67
N PRO A 359 0.37 9.84 -29.47
CA PRO A 359 0.30 9.71 -30.93
C PRO A 359 1.44 8.82 -31.46
N SER A 360 1.23 8.18 -32.62
CA SER A 360 2.19 7.24 -33.23
C SER A 360 3.59 7.84 -33.47
N ARG A 361 3.69 9.16 -33.68
CA ARG A 361 4.98 9.89 -33.79
C ARG A 361 5.85 9.82 -32.53
N CYS A 362 5.28 9.55 -31.36
CA CYS A 362 6.09 9.31 -30.16
C CYS A 362 6.90 8.01 -30.28
N ALA A 363 6.31 6.98 -30.91
CA ALA A 363 6.96 5.69 -31.12
C ALA A 363 8.15 5.78 -32.09
N THR A 364 8.12 6.69 -33.08
CA THR A 364 9.27 6.92 -33.98
C THR A 364 10.47 7.53 -33.24
N MET A 365 10.26 8.12 -32.06
CA MET A 365 11.29 8.61 -31.15
C MET A 365 11.59 7.62 -30.01
N GLN A 366 11.15 6.37 -30.13
CA GLN A 366 11.29 5.30 -29.13
C GLN A 366 10.63 5.63 -27.77
N ILE A 367 9.61 6.49 -27.78
CA ILE A 367 8.80 6.79 -26.60
C ILE A 367 7.46 6.08 -26.76
N ALA A 368 7.33 4.93 -26.11
CA ALA A 368 6.08 4.17 -26.07
C ALA A 368 5.14 4.71 -24.98
N GLN A 369 3.85 4.43 -25.09
CA GLN A 369 2.87 4.68 -24.03
C GLN A 369 3.32 3.97 -22.75
N ALA A 370 3.38 4.72 -21.66
CA ALA A 370 3.66 4.21 -20.33
C ALA A 370 2.41 4.29 -19.45
N GLY A 371 2.47 3.58 -18.33
CA GLY A 371 1.38 3.46 -17.37
C GLY A 371 0.47 2.28 -17.63
N ASP A 372 -0.17 1.80 -16.55
CA ASP A 372 -1.21 0.76 -16.63
C ASP A 372 -2.64 1.32 -16.73
N GLY A 373 -2.78 2.65 -16.68
CA GLY A 373 -4.06 3.34 -16.80
C GLY A 373 -4.87 3.43 -15.50
N PHE A 374 -4.39 2.92 -14.36
CA PHE A 374 -5.11 2.99 -13.09
C PHE A 374 -4.98 4.37 -12.41
N GLY A 375 -3.78 4.96 -12.53
CA GLY A 375 -3.40 6.23 -11.91
C GLY A 375 -2.73 6.06 -10.55
N LEU A 376 -1.79 6.96 -10.24
CA LEU A 376 -1.20 7.10 -8.91
C LEU A 376 -2.13 7.89 -7.98
N VAL A 377 -2.67 9.01 -8.47
CA VAL A 377 -3.56 9.93 -7.73
C VAL A 377 -4.96 9.96 -8.34
N GLY A 378 -5.92 10.50 -7.58
CA GLY A 378 -7.33 10.57 -7.98
C GLY A 378 -8.19 9.51 -7.32
N THR A 379 -9.51 9.59 -7.57
CA THR A 379 -10.50 8.72 -6.91
C THR A 379 -10.39 7.27 -7.40
N GLY A 380 -10.16 6.34 -6.47
CA GLY A 380 -9.93 4.92 -6.74
C GLY A 380 -8.60 4.65 -7.45
N ALA A 381 -7.60 5.50 -7.26
CA ALA A 381 -6.23 5.30 -7.76
C ALA A 381 -5.37 4.57 -6.71
N TYR A 382 -4.14 4.17 -7.09
CA TYR A 382 -3.28 3.35 -6.23
C TYR A 382 -3.07 3.96 -4.83
N ILE A 383 -2.79 5.25 -4.72
CA ILE A 383 -2.45 5.87 -3.43
C ILE A 383 -3.66 5.98 -2.51
N GLU A 384 -4.83 6.39 -3.02
CA GLU A 384 -6.05 6.49 -2.21
C GLU A 384 -6.50 5.12 -1.70
N MET A 385 -6.55 4.13 -2.59
CA MET A 385 -6.95 2.78 -2.21
C MET A 385 -5.94 2.15 -1.25
N SER A 386 -4.64 2.37 -1.45
CA SER A 386 -3.61 1.91 -0.51
C SER A 386 -3.80 2.51 0.87
N LEU A 387 -4.02 3.83 0.97
CA LEU A 387 -4.22 4.52 2.25
C LEU A 387 -5.42 3.95 3.01
N MET A 388 -6.52 3.69 2.30
CA MET A 388 -7.71 3.12 2.89
C MET A 388 -7.49 1.66 3.34
N HIS A 389 -6.86 0.80 2.55
CA HIS A 389 -6.57 -0.58 2.99
C HIS A 389 -5.53 -0.65 4.10
N VAL A 390 -4.55 0.27 4.14
CA VAL A 390 -3.62 0.42 5.26
C VAL A 390 -4.37 0.80 6.53
N SER A 391 -5.29 1.78 6.45
CA SER A 391 -6.13 2.17 7.58
C SER A 391 -7.01 1.02 8.05
N LEU A 392 -7.71 0.36 7.14
CA LEU A 392 -8.58 -0.77 7.47
C LEU A 392 -7.80 -1.90 8.12
N ALA A 393 -6.61 -2.25 7.61
CA ALA A 393 -5.74 -3.25 8.23
C ALA A 393 -5.30 -2.86 9.65
N ALA A 394 -5.10 -1.58 9.94
CA ALA A 394 -4.68 -1.10 11.26
C ALA A 394 -5.82 -1.05 12.29
N THR A 395 -7.04 -0.82 11.82
CA THR A 395 -8.21 -0.60 12.68
C THR A 395 -9.07 -1.84 12.92
N GLN A 396 -8.75 -2.99 12.32
CA GLN A 396 -9.44 -4.22 12.66
C GLN A 396 -9.27 -4.58 14.13
N SER A 397 -10.27 -5.26 14.69
CA SER A 397 -10.26 -5.68 16.08
C SER A 397 -9.15 -6.69 16.40
N ASP A 398 -8.66 -7.42 15.41
CA ASP A 398 -7.60 -8.42 15.53
C ASP A 398 -6.21 -7.91 15.09
N SER A 399 -6.08 -6.63 14.69
CA SER A 399 -4.80 -6.07 14.24
C SER A 399 -3.73 -6.12 15.34
N SER A 400 -2.61 -6.76 15.02
CA SER A 400 -1.44 -6.84 15.90
C SER A 400 -0.76 -5.48 16.09
N ALA A 401 0.08 -5.35 17.12
CA ALA A 401 0.91 -4.16 17.32
C ALA A 401 1.84 -3.89 16.12
N THR A 402 2.39 -4.95 15.53
CA THR A 402 3.23 -4.90 14.32
C THR A 402 2.46 -4.32 13.12
N ILE A 403 1.23 -4.79 12.88
CA ILE A 403 0.37 -4.24 11.83
C ILE A 403 0.13 -2.74 12.06
N LYS A 404 -0.28 -2.34 13.27
CA LYS A 404 -0.57 -0.94 13.60
C LYS A 404 0.65 -0.03 13.41
N GLN A 405 1.81 -0.45 13.90
CA GLN A 405 3.05 0.29 13.79
C GLN A 405 3.44 0.52 12.32
N HIS A 406 3.48 -0.54 11.51
CA HIS A 406 3.92 -0.42 10.13
C HIS A 406 2.87 0.18 9.21
N ALA A 407 1.58 0.06 9.54
CA ALA A 407 0.51 0.77 8.86
C ALA A 407 0.68 2.29 8.98
N GLU A 408 1.03 2.80 10.16
CA GLU A 408 1.27 4.24 10.34
C GLU A 408 2.44 4.75 9.49
N GLN A 409 3.50 3.95 9.38
CA GLN A 409 4.65 4.25 8.53
C GLN A 409 4.29 4.21 7.04
N ALA A 410 3.51 3.20 6.62
CA ALA A 410 2.99 3.11 5.26
C ALA A 410 2.09 4.30 4.93
N ARG A 411 1.20 4.70 5.84
CA ARG A 411 0.29 5.85 5.69
C ARG A 411 1.06 7.15 5.48
N THR A 412 2.01 7.44 6.37
CA THR A 412 2.89 8.62 6.24
C THR A 412 3.63 8.63 4.91
N THR A 413 4.14 7.47 4.49
CA THR A 413 4.84 7.31 3.21
C THR A 413 3.92 7.61 2.03
N LEU A 414 2.71 7.05 2.03
CA LEU A 414 1.71 7.25 0.98
C LEU A 414 1.21 8.70 0.89
N GLU A 415 1.08 9.39 2.03
CA GLU A 415 0.73 10.82 2.07
C GLU A 415 1.82 11.69 1.42
N ASN A 416 3.11 11.41 1.70
CA ASN A 416 4.22 12.10 1.02
C ASN A 416 4.22 11.84 -0.49
N ILE A 417 4.04 10.58 -0.91
CA ILE A 417 3.96 10.23 -2.33
C ILE A 417 2.78 10.95 -2.99
N ARG A 418 1.63 11.05 -2.32
CA ARG A 418 0.46 11.79 -2.82
C ARG A 418 0.80 13.25 -3.10
N GLU A 419 1.48 13.92 -2.18
CA GLU A 419 1.89 15.32 -2.35
C GLU A 419 2.82 15.48 -3.56
N TRP A 420 3.84 14.63 -3.68
CA TRP A 420 4.79 14.70 -4.78
C TRP A 420 4.15 14.38 -6.14
N ALA A 421 3.35 13.31 -6.20
CA ALA A 421 2.65 12.91 -7.42
C ALA A 421 1.61 13.96 -7.86
N SER A 422 0.91 14.60 -6.92
CA SER A 422 -0.04 15.66 -7.25
C SER A 422 0.63 16.90 -7.84
N ARG A 423 1.86 17.22 -7.43
CA ARG A 423 2.65 18.32 -8.02
C ARG A 423 3.15 18.01 -9.43
N LEU A 424 3.42 16.73 -9.72
CA LEU A 424 3.90 16.31 -11.04
C LEU A 424 2.88 16.58 -12.15
N ASP A 425 1.59 16.55 -11.85
CA ASP A 425 0.52 16.87 -12.80
C ASP A 425 0.71 18.25 -13.43
N GLN A 426 0.72 19.30 -12.60
CA GLN A 426 0.89 20.67 -13.07
C GLN A 426 2.26 20.92 -13.70
N LEU A 427 3.32 20.31 -13.16
CA LEU A 427 4.66 20.44 -13.75
C LEU A 427 4.74 19.80 -15.13
N ALA A 428 4.09 18.65 -15.35
CA ALA A 428 4.09 17.98 -16.64
C ALA A 428 3.28 18.76 -17.68
N ILE A 429 2.16 19.38 -17.30
CA ILE A 429 1.43 20.32 -18.17
C ILE A 429 2.34 21.50 -18.56
N ASN A 430 3.01 22.13 -17.59
CA ASN A 430 3.91 23.24 -17.83
C ASN A 430 5.08 22.84 -18.74
N LEU A 431 5.65 21.65 -18.53
CA LEU A 431 6.73 21.12 -19.37
C LEU A 431 6.27 20.86 -20.80
N ALA A 432 5.05 20.35 -20.98
CA ALA A 432 4.48 20.11 -22.31
C ALA A 432 4.33 21.40 -23.12
N GLN A 433 4.11 22.54 -22.45
CA GLN A 433 4.03 23.88 -23.06
C GLN A 433 5.41 24.54 -23.21
N ASN A 434 6.32 24.29 -22.26
CA ASN A 434 7.64 24.91 -22.20
C ASN A 434 8.75 23.84 -22.12
N PRO A 435 9.01 23.10 -23.21
CA PRO A 435 9.81 21.87 -23.20
C PRO A 435 11.29 22.07 -22.85
N PHE A 436 11.78 23.31 -22.83
CA PHE A 436 13.16 23.64 -22.52
C PHE A 436 13.33 24.30 -21.15
N ASP A 437 12.27 24.44 -20.36
CA ASP A 437 12.34 24.97 -19.00
C ASP A 437 13.14 24.01 -18.10
N GLN A 438 14.41 24.38 -17.86
CA GLN A 438 15.34 23.58 -17.07
C GLN A 438 14.92 23.47 -15.60
N ALA A 439 14.23 24.47 -15.05
CA ALA A 439 13.75 24.44 -13.68
C ALA A 439 12.63 23.41 -13.52
N THR A 440 11.63 23.44 -14.40
CA THR A 440 10.54 22.45 -14.42
C THR A 440 11.07 21.04 -14.69
N LEU A 441 11.99 20.87 -15.64
CA LEU A 441 12.65 19.58 -15.90
C LEU A 441 13.34 19.02 -14.64
N GLN A 442 14.08 19.86 -13.92
CA GLN A 442 14.78 19.42 -12.71
C GLN A 442 13.80 19.07 -11.59
N GLN A 443 12.73 19.84 -11.40
CA GLN A 443 11.71 19.56 -10.40
C GLN A 443 10.98 18.24 -10.68
N ILE A 444 10.59 17.99 -11.94
CA ILE A 444 9.97 16.72 -12.35
C ILE A 444 10.89 15.56 -12.01
N ARG A 445 12.18 15.63 -12.37
CA ARG A 445 13.13 14.55 -12.08
C ARG A 445 13.26 14.29 -10.58
N THR A 446 13.35 15.34 -9.77
CA THR A 446 13.41 15.21 -8.31
C THR A 446 12.14 14.56 -7.75
N LEU A 447 10.96 15.00 -8.18
CA LEU A 447 9.70 14.46 -7.68
C LEU A 447 9.45 13.02 -8.14
N CYS A 448 9.79 12.66 -9.38
CA CYS A 448 9.70 11.27 -9.85
C CYS A 448 10.62 10.34 -9.05
N ASP A 449 11.83 10.78 -8.73
CA ASP A 449 12.74 10.03 -7.87
C ASP A 449 12.20 9.92 -6.44
N GLN A 450 11.67 11.00 -5.87
CA GLN A 450 11.05 11.00 -4.54
C GLN A 450 9.82 10.08 -4.47
N VAL A 451 8.96 10.07 -5.49
CA VAL A 451 7.80 9.16 -5.57
C VAL A 451 8.26 7.70 -5.47
N LEU A 452 9.38 7.33 -6.08
CA LEU A 452 9.90 5.96 -6.03
C LEU A 452 10.70 5.66 -4.76
N ASN A 453 11.66 6.54 -4.43
CA ASN A 453 12.74 6.29 -3.47
C ASN A 453 12.59 7.08 -2.15
N GLY A 454 11.78 8.13 -2.13
CA GLY A 454 11.69 9.08 -1.02
C GLY A 454 12.81 10.12 -1.05
N ASN A 455 12.99 10.88 0.02
CA ASN A 455 13.99 11.95 0.12
C ASN A 455 15.10 11.70 1.16
N GLY A 456 15.26 10.47 1.64
CA GLY A 456 16.31 10.07 2.59
C GLY A 456 16.04 10.43 4.06
N ASN A 457 15.12 11.35 4.37
CA ASN A 457 14.86 11.83 5.73
C ASN A 457 13.67 11.12 6.42
N LYS A 458 13.61 9.78 6.30
CA LYS A 458 12.48 8.93 6.76
C LYS A 458 11.14 9.16 6.03
N GLN A 459 11.09 10.06 5.06
CA GLN A 459 9.97 10.18 4.12
C GLN A 459 10.26 9.25 2.95
N GLY A 460 9.82 8.00 3.06
CA GLY A 460 10.02 6.98 2.04
C GLY A 460 9.22 7.28 0.76
N GLY A 461 9.59 6.59 -0.33
CA GLY A 461 8.80 6.53 -1.57
C GLY A 461 8.04 5.21 -1.68
N ALA A 462 7.55 4.87 -2.88
CA ALA A 462 6.77 3.67 -3.13
C ALA A 462 7.49 2.38 -2.74
N ASN A 463 8.82 2.34 -2.83
CA ASN A 463 9.63 1.22 -2.33
C ASN A 463 9.47 1.03 -0.81
N ALA A 464 9.48 2.11 -0.04
CA ALA A 464 9.30 2.05 1.39
C ALA A 464 7.86 1.68 1.77
N ALA A 465 6.86 2.23 1.07
CA ALA A 465 5.45 1.87 1.30
C ALA A 465 5.22 0.37 1.11
N TYR A 466 5.76 -0.19 0.03
CA TYR A 466 5.72 -1.63 -0.23
C TYR A 466 6.41 -2.44 0.87
N ASN A 467 7.60 -2.03 1.32
CA ASN A 467 8.33 -2.69 2.40
C ASN A 467 7.55 -2.63 3.73
N TYR A 468 6.90 -1.50 4.04
CA TYR A 468 6.04 -1.41 5.21
C TYR A 468 4.83 -2.33 5.10
N GLY A 469 4.24 -2.48 3.92
CA GLY A 469 3.23 -3.51 3.66
C GLY A 469 3.74 -4.90 4.01
N GLN A 470 4.94 -5.28 3.55
CA GLN A 470 5.57 -6.56 3.90
C GLN A 470 5.78 -6.72 5.41
N LEU A 471 6.21 -5.66 6.10
CA LEU A 471 6.38 -5.65 7.55
C LEU A 471 5.04 -5.74 8.31
N MET A 472 3.94 -5.22 7.76
CA MET A 472 2.60 -5.46 8.33
C MET A 472 2.22 -6.95 8.28
N ALA A 473 2.75 -7.72 7.33
CA ALA A 473 2.53 -9.17 7.23
C ALA A 473 3.47 -10.00 8.12
N GLN A 474 4.33 -9.38 8.93
CA GLN A 474 5.19 -10.09 9.87
C GLN A 474 4.37 -10.68 11.03
N LEU A 475 4.69 -11.92 11.39
CA LEU A 475 4.09 -12.61 12.53
C LEU A 475 5.10 -12.74 13.66
N ASN A 476 4.68 -12.40 14.89
CA ASN A 476 5.48 -12.52 16.10
C ASN A 476 4.66 -13.31 17.15
N SER A 477 5.27 -14.28 17.84
CA SER A 477 4.63 -15.07 18.90
C SER A 477 5.57 -15.44 20.04
#